data_AF-A0A7J3AEC3-F1
#
_entry.id   AF-A0A7J3AEC3-F1
#
_cell.length_a   1.000
_cell.length_b   1.000
_cell.length_c   1.000
_cell.angle_alpha   90.00
_cell.angle_beta   90.00
_cell.angle_gamma   90.00
#
_symmetry.space_group_name_H-M   'P 1'
#
loop_
_entity.id
_entity.type
_entity.pdbx_description
1 polymer ?
#
loop_
_entity_poly.entity_id
_entity_poly.type
_entity_poly.pdbx_seq_one_letter_code
_entity_poly.pdbx_strand_id
1 'polypeptide(L)' 'MAKFNALWWKERGDHLKKVEKLRETLEKLSDADLNDLVDALKPEDIIDFTRGAKLSVLAKVLMRKPRLVSIARHLL' A
#
# COMPACT_ATOMS: atom_id res chain seq x y z
N MET A 1 16.12 14.89 -21.90
CA MET A 1 15.37 14.85 -20.63
C MET A 1 14.32 13.74 -20.58
N ALA A 2 13.45 13.60 -21.59
CA ALA A 2 12.40 12.56 -21.60
C ALA A 2 12.93 11.11 -21.43
N LYS A 3 14.03 10.75 -22.10
CA LYS A 3 14.64 9.40 -21.99
C LYS A 3 15.14 9.07 -20.57
N PHE A 4 15.80 10.02 -19.91
CA PHE A 4 16.30 9.84 -18.54
C PHE A 4 15.15 9.78 -17.54
N ASN A 5 14.11 10.59 -17.74
CA ASN A 5 12.90 10.52 -16.93
C ASN A 5 12.21 9.16 -17.07
N ALA A 6 12.03 8.67 -18.30
CA ALA A 6 11.45 7.36 -18.55
C ALA A 6 12.26 6.22 -17.90
N LEU A 7 13.59 6.28 -17.99
CA LEU A 7 14.48 5.32 -17.34
C LEU A 7 14.34 5.39 -15.81
N TRP A 8 14.36 6.59 -15.22
CA TRP A 8 14.18 6.77 -13.79
C TRP A 8 12.85 6.22 -13.27
N TRP A 9 11.74 6.51 -13.96
CA TRP A 9 10.42 5.99 -13.60
C TRP A 9 10.39 4.47 -13.64
N LYS A 10 10.96 3.88 -14.69
CA LYS A 10 11.05 2.43 -14.85
C LYS A 10 11.89 1.77 -13.75
N GLU A 11 13.07 2.29 -13.45
CA GLU A 11 14.00 1.67 -12.50
C GLU A 11 13.61 1.91 -11.03
N ARG A 12 12.97 3.05 -10.71
CA ARG A 12 12.75 3.46 -9.32
C ARG A 12 11.42 4.15 -9.06
N GLY A 13 11.00 5.07 -9.94
CA GLY A 13 9.85 5.94 -9.69
C GLY A 13 8.55 5.17 -9.48
N ASP A 14 8.25 4.17 -10.32
CA ASP A 14 7.01 3.40 -10.22
C ASP A 14 6.93 2.60 -8.91
N HIS A 15 8.06 2.10 -8.44
CA HIS A 15 8.14 1.42 -7.16
C HIS A 15 7.94 2.40 -6.00
N LEU A 16 8.64 3.55 -6.01
CA LEU A 16 8.48 4.57 -4.95
C LEU A 16 7.06 5.10 -4.87
N LYS A 17 6.39 5.29 -6.01
CA LYS A 17 4.99 5.71 -6.06
C LYS A 17 4.04 4.71 -5.39
N LYS A 18 4.33 3.41 -5.50
CA LYS A 18 3.54 2.37 -4.80
C LYS A 18 3.78 2.41 -3.29
N VAL A 19 5.02 2.62 -2.86
CA VAL A 19 5.37 2.77 -1.43
C VAL A 19 4.74 4.04 -0.85
N GLU A 20 4.73 5.13 -1.61
CA GLU A 20 4.06 6.38 -1.23
C GLU A 20 2.56 6.17 -1.03
N LYS A 21 1.87 5.53 -1.98
CA LYS A 21 0.45 5.14 -1.83
C LYS A 21 0.18 4.31 -0.57
N LEU A 22 1.08 3.36 -0.27
CA LEU A 22 0.99 2.56 0.94
C LEU A 22 1.09 3.45 2.19
N ARG A 23 2.11 4.31 2.28
CA ARG A 23 2.30 5.25 3.39
C ARG A 23 1.06 6.11 3.62
N GLU A 24 0.55 6.76 2.57
CA GLU A 24 -0.65 7.60 2.65
C GLU A 24 -1.90 6.84 3.08
N THR A 25 -2.00 5.56 2.72
CA THR A 25 -3.10 4.70 3.15
C THR A 25 -3.01 4.40 4.64
N LEU A 26 -1.82 4.02 5.12
CA LEU A 26 -1.59 3.72 6.53
C LEU A 26 -1.76 4.94 7.43
N GLU A 27 -1.38 6.14 6.98
CA GLU A 27 -1.56 7.40 7.71
C GLU A 27 -3.03 7.78 7.96
N LYS A 28 -3.96 7.21 7.20
CA LYS A 28 -5.41 7.43 7.37
C LYS A 28 -6.05 6.42 8.32
N LEU A 29 -5.30 5.42 8.79
CA LEU A 29 -5.81 4.40 9.69
C LEU A 29 -5.72 4.88 11.13
N SER A 30 -6.77 4.60 11.91
CA SER A 30 -6.72 4.75 13.35
C SER A 30 -5.92 3.62 14.01
N ASP A 31 -5.50 3.79 15.25
CA ASP A 31 -4.84 2.71 16.02
C ASP A 31 -5.68 1.43 16.09
N ALA A 32 -7.01 1.58 16.23
CA ALA A 32 -7.92 0.44 16.19
C ALA A 32 -7.93 -0.26 14.81
N ASP A 33 -7.79 0.51 13.72
CA ASP A 33 -7.68 -0.08 12.39
C ASP A 33 -6.36 -0.81 12.18
N LEU A 34 -5.26 -0.27 12.71
CA LEU A 34 -3.94 -0.91 12.68
C LEU A 34 -3.91 -2.20 13.50
N ASN A 35 -4.52 -2.21 14.69
CA ASN A 35 -4.62 -3.42 15.52
C ASN A 35 -5.34 -4.55 14.79
N ASP A 36 -6.45 -4.25 14.11
CA ASP A 36 -7.20 -5.25 13.34
C ASP A 36 -6.42 -5.75 12.10
N LEU A 37 -5.40 -5.02 11.63
CA LEU A 37 -4.50 -5.50 10.58
C LEU A 37 -3.50 -6.54 11.10
N VAL A 38 -3.09 -6.46 12.36
CA VAL A 38 -2.10 -7.38 12.95
C VAL A 38 -2.58 -8.83 12.88
N ASP A 39 -3.86 -9.06 13.15
CA ASP A 39 -4.45 -10.41 13.09
C ASP A 39 -4.70 -10.91 11.66
N ALA A 40 -4.77 -9.98 10.69
CA ALA A 40 -5.13 -10.28 9.31
C ALA A 40 -3.92 -10.43 8.37
N LEU A 41 -2.75 -9.96 8.79
CA LEU A 41 -1.53 -9.92 7.97
C LEU A 41 -0.46 -10.83 8.53
N LYS A 42 0.28 -11.49 7.64
CA LYS A 42 1.47 -12.23 8.02
C LYS A 42 2.70 -11.32 7.98
N PRO A 43 3.78 -11.62 8.74
CA PRO A 43 5.02 -10.86 8.66
C PRO A 43 5.58 -10.72 7.23
N GLU A 44 5.40 -11.75 6.40
CA GLU A 44 5.84 -11.74 5.00
C GLU A 44 5.06 -10.73 4.15
N ASP A 45 3.78 -10.51 4.45
CA ASP A 45 2.96 -9.52 3.76
C ASP A 45 3.49 -8.10 4.03
N ILE A 46 3.94 -7.83 5.26
CA ILE A 46 4.53 -6.53 5.63
C ILE A 46 5.80 -6.28 4.81
N ILE A 47 6.68 -7.27 4.68
CA ILE A 47 7.89 -7.17 3.87
C ILE A 47 7.53 -6.89 2.40
N ASP A 48 6.56 -7.61 1.85
CA ASP A 48 6.10 -7.41 0.48
C ASP A 48 5.52 -6.00 0.26
N PHE A 49 4.77 -5.46 1.23
CA PHE A 49 4.20 -4.11 1.15
C PHE A 49 5.28 -3.03 1.13
N THR A 50 6.32 -3.15 1.98
CA THR A 50 7.45 -2.20 1.98
C THR A 50 8.23 -2.19 0.66
N ARG A 51 8.10 -3.27 -0.13
CA ARG A 51 8.65 -3.38 -1.48
C ARG A 51 7.68 -2.94 -2.58
N GLY A 52 6.53 -2.36 -2.22
CA GLY A 52 5.48 -1.95 -3.16
C GLY A 52 4.81 -3.12 -3.88
N ALA A 53 4.89 -4.34 -3.32
CA ALA A 53 4.28 -5.54 -3.86
C ALA A 53 3.00 -5.90 -3.11
N LYS A 54 2.14 -6.72 -3.73
CA LYS A 54 0.91 -7.29 -3.13
C LYS A 54 -0.03 -6.30 -2.42
N LEU A 55 -0.01 -5.01 -2.76
CA LEU A 55 -0.88 -3.98 -2.15
C LEU A 55 -2.39 -4.29 -2.27
N SER A 56 -2.79 -5.07 -3.27
CA SER A 56 -4.16 -5.57 -3.43
C SER A 56 -4.61 -6.52 -2.31
N VAL A 57 -3.67 -7.20 -1.63
CA VAL A 57 -3.95 -8.00 -0.44
C VAL A 57 -4.36 -7.08 0.72
N LEU A 58 -3.57 -6.05 0.99
CA LEU A 58 -3.91 -5.03 2.00
C LEU A 58 -5.25 -4.37 1.67
N ALA A 59 -5.50 -4.02 0.41
CA ALA A 59 -6.78 -3.45 -0.02
C ALA A 59 -7.95 -4.39 0.31
N LYS A 60 -7.83 -5.69 0.02
CA LYS A 60 -8.87 -6.69 0.34
C LYS A 60 -9.11 -6.82 1.83
N VAL A 61 -8.06 -6.79 2.66
CA VAL A 61 -8.19 -6.83 4.13
C VAL A 61 -8.95 -5.60 4.62
N LEU A 62 -8.54 -4.41 4.17
CA LEU A 62 -9.20 -3.15 4.55
C LEU A 62 -10.68 -3.11 4.11
N MET A 63 -10.99 -3.61 2.91
CA MET A 63 -12.37 -3.64 2.39
C MET A 63 -13.33 -4.51 3.20
N ARG A 64 -12.85 -5.43 4.05
CA ARG A 64 -13.70 -6.19 4.99
C ARG A 64 -14.40 -5.29 6.00
N LYS A 65 -13.85 -4.08 6.22
CA LYS A 65 -14.44 -3.05 7.06
C LYS A 65 -15.10 -1.99 6.19
N PRO A 66 -16.44 -1.85 6.21
CA PRO A 66 -17.15 -0.90 5.36
C PRO A 66 -16.61 0.53 5.42
N ARG A 67 -16.21 1.00 6.61
CA ARG A 67 -15.64 2.35 6.82
C ARG A 67 -14.31 2.59 6.11
N LEU A 68 -13.54 1.54 5.80
CA LEU A 68 -12.21 1.64 5.18
C LEU A 68 -12.23 1.43 3.66
N VAL A 69 -13.39 1.16 3.05
CA VAL A 69 -13.49 0.85 1.61
C VAL A 69 -12.95 2.00 0.75
N SER A 70 -13.22 3.25 1.10
CA SER A 70 -12.72 4.42 0.37
C SER A 70 -11.19 4.51 0.44
N ILE A 71 -10.61 4.26 1.62
CA ILE A 71 -9.16 4.23 1.84
C ILE A 71 -8.55 3.07 1.04
N ALA A 72 -9.14 1.88 1.11
CA ALA A 72 -8.64 0.68 0.44
C ALA A 72 -8.57 0.82 -1.09
N ARG A 73 -9.48 1.59 -1.70
CA ARG A 73 -9.46 1.87 -3.15
C ARG A 73 -8.22 2.65 -3.60
N HIS A 74 -7.53 3.37 -2.72
CA HIS A 74 -6.31 4.11 -3.08
C HIS A 74 -5.12 3.18 -3.41
N LEU A 75 -5.18 1.93 -2.93
CA LEU A 75 -4.15 0.91 -3.14
C LEU A 75 -4.34 0.11 -4.45
N LEU A 76 -5.50 0.26 -5.11
CA LEU A 76 -5.79 -0.33 -6.42
C LEU A 76 -5.32 0.59 -7.55
#